data_AF-A0A1X6PD15-F1
#
_entry.id   AF-A0A1X6PD15-F1
#
_cell.length_a   1.000
_cell.length_b   1.000
_cell.length_c   1.000
_cell.angle_alpha   90.00
_cell.angle_beta   90.00
_cell.angle_gamma   90.00
#
_symmetry.space_group_name_H-M   'P 1'
#
loop_
_entity.id
_entity.type
_entity.pdbx_description
1 polymer ?
#
loop_
_entity_poly.entity_id
_entity_poly.type
_entity_poly.pdbx_seq_one_letter_code
_entity_poly.pdbx_strand_id
1 'polypeptide(L)'
;MSTPATDRLRAATDAAAAAAAAVAAAEAHVAATAAAAEAAAAATAARDAAGPRLYADAAGEVADAATLDRLMAAGVEAQRQLWAARADAAAADAEVEAAEAEVAAEELEGLTLDRGGGGG
;
A
#
# COMPACT_ATOMS: atom_id res chain seq x y z
N MET A 1 -26.13 21.61 -9.66
CA MET A 1 -25.10 21.38 -10.70
C MET A 1 -23.78 21.16 -9.98
N SER A 2 -22.98 20.19 -10.39
CA SER A 2 -21.64 19.97 -9.82
C SER A 2 -20.69 21.05 -10.34
N THR A 3 -19.85 21.65 -9.48
CA THR A 3 -18.80 22.59 -9.92
C THR A 3 -17.54 21.82 -10.34
N PRO A 4 -16.66 22.41 -11.17
CA PRO A 4 -15.37 21.82 -11.47
C PRO A 4 -14.57 21.44 -10.23
N ALA A 5 -14.58 22.26 -9.16
CA ALA A 5 -13.91 21.93 -7.90
C ALA A 5 -14.55 20.74 -7.20
N THR A 6 -15.89 20.67 -7.16
CA THR A 6 -16.61 19.51 -6.57
C THR A 6 -16.31 18.21 -7.32
N ASP A 7 -16.16 18.28 -8.65
CA ASP A 7 -15.81 17.11 -9.47
C ASP A 7 -14.35 16.68 -9.26
N ARG A 8 -13.42 17.63 -9.09
CA ARG A 8 -12.03 17.33 -8.71
C ARG A 8 -11.94 16.72 -7.32
N LEU A 9 -12.66 17.26 -6.35
CA LEU A 9 -12.70 16.69 -4.99
C LEU A 9 -13.19 15.24 -5.02
N ARG A 10 -14.26 14.95 -5.77
CA ARG A 10 -14.73 13.57 -5.94
C ARG A 10 -13.65 12.66 -6.52
N ALA A 11 -12.99 13.10 -7.59
CA ALA A 11 -11.91 12.33 -8.22
C ALA A 11 -10.72 12.11 -7.27
N ALA A 12 -10.34 13.11 -6.47
CA ALA A 12 -9.29 13.00 -5.46
C ALA A 12 -9.67 11.99 -4.37
N THR A 13 -10.92 12.03 -3.88
CA THR A 13 -11.39 11.06 -2.88
C THR A 13 -11.44 9.62 -3.41
N ASP A 14 -11.82 9.44 -4.67
CA ASP A 14 -11.80 8.13 -5.32
C ASP A 14 -10.35 7.62 -5.47
N ALA A 15 -9.41 8.49 -5.82
CA ALA A 15 -7.99 8.18 -5.92
C ALA A 15 -7.39 7.81 -4.54
N ALA A 16 -7.71 8.56 -3.49
CA ALA A 16 -7.29 8.26 -2.12
C ALA A 16 -7.83 6.90 -1.65
N ALA A 17 -9.10 6.59 -1.94
CA ALA A 17 -9.68 5.29 -1.62
C ALA A 17 -8.97 4.14 -2.36
N ALA A 18 -8.64 4.34 -3.64
CA ALA A 18 -7.88 3.36 -4.42
C ALA A 18 -6.45 3.17 -3.88
N ALA A 19 -5.79 4.24 -3.48
CA ALA A 19 -4.45 4.20 -2.89
C ALA A 19 -4.46 3.48 -1.52
N ALA A 20 -5.46 3.74 -0.67
CA ALA A 20 -5.65 3.03 0.59
C ALA A 20 -5.86 1.52 0.36
N ALA A 21 -6.64 1.13 -0.65
CA ALA A 21 -6.81 -0.28 -1.02
C ALA A 21 -5.49 -0.91 -1.52
N ALA A 22 -4.67 -0.17 -2.25
CA ALA A 22 -3.35 -0.62 -2.68
C ALA A 22 -2.39 -0.84 -1.50
N VAL A 23 -2.41 0.06 -0.49
CA VAL A 23 -1.65 -0.13 0.76
C VAL A 23 -2.09 -1.41 1.47
N ALA A 24 -3.39 -1.63 1.65
CA ALA A 24 -3.91 -2.83 2.29
C ALA A 24 -3.49 -4.12 1.56
N ALA A 25 -3.49 -4.10 0.21
CA ALA A 25 -3.02 -5.22 -0.60
C ALA A 25 -1.51 -5.47 -0.41
N ALA A 26 -0.70 -4.41 -0.36
CA ALA A 26 0.74 -4.52 -0.12
C ALA A 26 1.04 -5.05 1.30
N GLU A 27 0.29 -4.62 2.33
CA GLU A 27 0.40 -5.15 3.69
C GLU A 27 0.07 -6.64 3.76
N ALA A 28 -0.99 -7.08 3.08
CA ALA A 28 -1.33 -8.49 2.98
C ALA A 28 -0.22 -9.31 2.29
N HIS A 29 0.42 -8.74 1.25
CA HIS A 29 1.54 -9.40 0.58
C HIS A 29 2.78 -9.53 1.48
N VAL A 30 3.10 -8.49 2.25
CA VAL A 30 4.16 -8.54 3.28
C VAL A 30 3.87 -9.61 4.32
N ALA A 31 2.63 -9.69 4.82
CA ALA A 31 2.26 -10.72 5.79
C ALA A 31 2.37 -12.14 5.21
N ALA A 32 1.93 -12.34 3.96
CA ALA A 32 2.01 -13.63 3.28
C ALA A 32 3.46 -14.09 3.04
N THR A 33 4.34 -13.16 2.64
CA THR A 33 5.77 -13.47 2.43
C THR A 33 6.47 -13.81 3.73
N ALA A 34 6.16 -13.12 4.83
CA ALA A 34 6.66 -13.47 6.16
C ALA A 34 6.19 -14.87 6.61
N ALA A 35 4.91 -15.18 6.48
CA ALA A 35 4.36 -16.49 6.83
C ALA A 35 4.99 -17.63 6.00
N ALA A 36 5.25 -17.39 4.71
CA ALA A 36 5.92 -18.36 3.84
C ALA A 36 7.38 -18.60 4.28
N ALA A 37 8.10 -17.55 4.68
CA ALA A 37 9.45 -17.67 5.21
C ALA A 37 9.49 -18.46 6.53
N GLU A 38 8.56 -18.18 7.45
CA GLU A 38 8.43 -18.92 8.71
C GLU A 38 8.12 -20.41 8.48
N ALA A 39 7.21 -20.72 7.56
CA ALA A 39 6.86 -22.09 7.21
C ALA A 39 8.05 -22.84 6.60
N ALA A 40 8.83 -22.19 5.72
CA ALA A 40 10.03 -22.77 5.13
C ALA A 40 11.13 -23.03 6.18
N ALA A 41 11.32 -22.08 7.11
CA ALA A 41 12.27 -22.24 8.21
C ALA A 41 11.86 -23.38 9.16
N ALA A 42 10.58 -23.48 9.50
CA ALA A 42 10.05 -24.56 10.33
C ALA A 42 10.19 -25.93 9.65
N ALA A 43 9.94 -26.02 8.34
CA ALA A 43 10.14 -27.24 7.57
C ALA A 43 11.62 -27.67 7.58
N THR A 44 12.54 -26.73 7.41
CA THR A 44 13.99 -26.97 7.48
C THR A 44 14.38 -27.51 8.86
N ALA A 45 13.98 -26.83 9.94
CA ALA A 45 14.26 -27.26 11.31
C ALA A 45 13.67 -28.64 11.65
N ALA A 46 12.47 -28.96 11.15
CA ALA A 46 11.85 -30.26 11.34
C ALA A 46 12.62 -31.39 10.64
N ARG A 47 13.22 -31.11 9.48
CA ARG A 47 14.10 -32.06 8.78
C ARG A 47 15.39 -32.30 9.56
N ASP A 48 16.01 -31.24 10.08
CA ASP A 48 17.22 -31.33 10.90
C ASP A 48 16.98 -32.16 12.18
N ALA A 49 15.84 -31.93 12.84
CA ALA A 49 15.46 -32.66 14.04
C ALA A 49 15.11 -34.13 13.80
N ALA A 50 14.71 -34.52 12.58
CA ALA A 50 14.39 -35.91 12.23
C ALA A 50 15.62 -36.84 12.17
N GLY A 51 16.82 -36.31 12.41
CA GLY A 51 18.06 -37.06 12.55
C GLY A 51 18.70 -37.45 11.22
N PRO A 52 19.91 -38.04 11.24
CA PRO A 52 20.72 -38.29 10.05
C PRO A 52 20.10 -39.41 9.21
N ARG A 53 19.17 -39.07 8.32
CA ARG A 53 18.79 -39.94 7.20
C ARG A 53 19.88 -39.90 6.12
N LEU A 54 21.03 -40.48 6.48
CA LEU A 54 22.05 -41.19 5.69
C LEU A 54 22.58 -40.68 4.34
N TYR A 55 22.05 -39.62 3.75
CA TYR A 55 22.72 -38.83 2.73
C TYR A 55 22.22 -37.41 2.91
N ALA A 56 23.08 -36.54 3.45
CA ALA A 56 22.92 -35.11 3.26
C ALA A 56 22.92 -34.89 1.75
N ASP A 57 21.72 -34.79 1.18
CA ASP A 57 21.59 -34.35 -0.20
C ASP A 57 21.96 -32.87 -0.18
N ALA A 58 23.23 -32.58 -0.41
CA ALA A 58 23.73 -31.23 -0.53
C ALA A 58 22.88 -30.42 -1.54
N ALA A 59 22.28 -31.08 -2.54
CA ALA A 59 21.35 -30.42 -3.46
C ALA A 59 20.04 -30.00 -2.76
N GLY A 60 19.54 -30.82 -1.83
CA GLY A 60 18.38 -30.51 -0.99
C GLY A 60 18.64 -29.37 0.00
N GLU A 61 19.79 -29.38 0.69
CA GLU A 61 20.19 -28.28 1.58
C GLU A 61 20.39 -26.96 0.80
N VAL A 62 21.04 -27.02 -0.37
CA VAL A 62 21.18 -25.85 -1.26
C VAL A 62 19.83 -25.38 -1.78
N ALA A 63 18.90 -26.28 -2.10
CA ALA A 63 17.56 -25.92 -2.55
C ALA A 63 16.72 -25.25 -1.43
N ASP A 64 16.84 -25.73 -0.19
CA ASP A 64 16.15 -25.15 0.96
C ASP A 64 16.74 -23.76 1.29
N ALA A 65 18.07 -23.62 1.29
CA ALA A 65 18.74 -22.33 1.44
C ALA A 65 18.40 -21.34 0.32
N ALA A 66 18.38 -21.78 -0.94
CA ALA A 66 17.97 -20.95 -2.08
C ALA A 66 16.48 -20.59 -2.02
N THR A 67 15.65 -21.40 -1.36
CA THR A 67 14.23 -21.08 -1.12
C THR A 67 14.09 -20.00 -0.08
N LEU A 68 14.82 -20.11 1.04
CA LEU A 68 14.85 -19.06 2.08
C LEU A 68 15.41 -17.74 1.54
N ASP A 69 16.49 -17.77 0.76
CA ASP A 69 17.07 -16.58 0.14
C ASP A 69 16.08 -15.86 -0.79
N ARG A 70 15.39 -16.63 -1.65
CA ARG A 70 14.32 -16.10 -2.51
C ARG A 70 13.16 -15.52 -1.71
N LEU A 71 12.78 -16.13 -0.58
CA LEU A 71 11.72 -15.62 0.29
C LEU A 71 12.14 -14.33 1.01
N MET A 72 13.39 -14.24 1.47
CA MET A 72 13.93 -13.00 2.05
C MET A 72 13.98 -11.88 1.01
N ALA A 73 14.45 -12.17 -0.20
CA ALA A 73 14.46 -11.20 -1.31
C ALA A 73 13.04 -10.73 -1.67
N ALA A 74 12.08 -11.67 -1.74
CA ALA A 74 10.67 -11.34 -1.96
C ALA A 74 10.09 -10.50 -0.82
N GLY A 75 10.45 -10.78 0.43
CA GLY A 75 10.03 -9.99 1.59
C GLY A 75 10.57 -8.55 1.57
N VAL A 76 11.85 -8.36 1.18
CA VAL A 76 12.43 -7.02 1.00
C VAL A 76 11.71 -6.25 -0.10
N GLU A 77 11.41 -6.90 -1.21
CA GLU A 77 10.68 -6.29 -2.32
C GLU A 77 9.24 -5.94 -1.94
N ALA A 78 8.55 -6.82 -1.21
CA ALA A 78 7.22 -6.56 -0.68
C ALA A 78 7.21 -5.33 0.26
N GLN A 79 8.23 -5.18 1.11
CA GLN A 79 8.38 -4.00 1.97
C GLN A 79 8.61 -2.70 1.18
N ARG A 80 9.41 -2.75 0.11
CA ARG A 80 9.59 -1.60 -0.78
C ARG A 80 8.28 -1.20 -1.45
N GLN A 81 7.52 -2.17 -1.95
CA GLN A 81 6.22 -1.93 -2.57
C GLN A 81 5.23 -1.34 -1.57
N LEU A 82 5.24 -1.81 -0.32
CA LEU A 82 4.43 -1.21 0.75
C LEU A 82 4.80 0.24 1.01
N TRP A 83 6.09 0.58 1.07
CA TRP A 83 6.50 1.98 1.26
C TRP A 83 6.13 2.87 0.09
N ALA A 84 6.25 2.38 -1.15
CA ALA A 84 5.79 3.10 -2.33
C ALA A 84 4.28 3.34 -2.27
N ALA A 85 3.47 2.31 -1.99
CA ALA A 85 2.03 2.45 -1.85
C ALA A 85 1.62 3.45 -0.76
N ARG A 86 2.36 3.47 0.38
CA ARG A 86 2.11 4.45 1.45
C ARG A 86 2.47 5.88 1.05
N ALA A 87 3.52 6.05 0.26
CA ALA A 87 3.87 7.36 -0.29
C ALA A 87 2.80 7.85 -1.27
N ASP A 88 2.30 6.97 -2.14
CA ASP A 88 1.23 7.27 -3.08
C ASP A 88 -0.08 7.62 -2.36
N ALA A 89 -0.43 6.88 -1.30
CA ALA A 89 -1.58 7.20 -0.45
C ALA A 89 -1.44 8.56 0.22
N ALA A 90 -0.27 8.89 0.77
CA ALA A 90 -0.03 10.20 1.36
C ALA A 90 -0.12 11.34 0.33
N ALA A 91 0.30 11.10 -0.92
CA ALA A 91 0.14 12.06 -2.00
C ALA A 91 -1.34 12.25 -2.38
N ALA A 92 -2.11 11.15 -2.47
CA ALA A 92 -3.54 11.21 -2.74
C ALA A 92 -4.32 11.94 -1.63
N ASP A 93 -3.97 11.71 -0.35
CA ASP A 93 -4.55 12.44 0.78
C ASP A 93 -4.25 13.95 0.68
N ALA A 94 -3.03 14.33 0.28
CA ALA A 94 -2.68 15.74 0.06
C ALA A 94 -3.46 16.37 -1.12
N GLU A 95 -3.78 15.61 -2.15
CA GLU A 95 -4.64 16.06 -3.25
C GLU A 95 -6.09 16.27 -2.80
N VAL A 96 -6.61 15.41 -1.91
CA VAL A 96 -7.93 15.60 -1.29
C VAL A 96 -7.96 16.91 -0.51
N GLU A 97 -7.01 17.14 0.39
CA GLU A 97 -6.92 18.39 1.17
C GLU A 97 -6.83 19.63 0.28
N ALA A 98 -6.07 19.56 -0.82
CA ALA A 98 -5.97 20.65 -1.78
C ALA A 98 -7.31 20.91 -2.51
N ALA A 99 -8.02 19.84 -2.90
CA ALA A 99 -9.32 19.96 -3.54
C ALA A 99 -10.41 20.46 -2.59
N GLU A 100 -10.37 20.07 -1.31
CA GLU A 100 -11.27 20.59 -0.28
C GLU A 100 -11.06 22.10 -0.07
N ALA A 101 -9.80 22.55 -0.04
CA ALA A 101 -9.48 23.97 0.05
C ALA A 101 -9.98 24.77 -1.18
N GLU A 102 -9.93 24.18 -2.39
CA GLU A 102 -10.47 24.80 -3.60
C GLU A 102 -11.99 24.95 -3.53
N VAL A 103 -12.71 23.91 -3.09
CA VAL A 103 -14.17 23.96 -2.89
C VAL A 103 -14.53 25.03 -1.87
N ALA A 104 -13.83 25.08 -0.73
CA ALA A 104 -14.07 26.09 0.30
C ALA A 104 -13.83 27.53 -0.21
N ALA A 105 -12.85 27.72 -1.09
CA ALA A 105 -12.58 29.01 -1.72
C ALA A 105 -13.70 29.43 -2.69
N GLU A 106 -14.19 28.51 -3.54
CA GLU A 106 -15.33 28.77 -4.44
C GLU A 106 -16.60 29.15 -3.65
N GLU A 107 -16.88 28.45 -2.54
CA GLU A 107 -18.02 28.74 -1.68
C GLU A 107 -17.94 30.14 -1.05
N LEU A 108 -16.76 30.53 -0.57
CA LEU A 108 -16.53 31.87 -0.03
C LEU A 108 -16.69 32.95 -1.10
N GLU A 109 -16.17 32.76 -2.30
CA GLU A 109 -16.31 33.72 -3.41
C GLU A 109 -17.79 33.88 -3.81
N GLY A 110 -18.54 32.77 -3.93
CA GLY A 110 -19.98 32.79 -4.18
C GLY A 110 -20.76 33.58 -3.12
N LEU A 111 -20.43 33.40 -1.84
CA LEU A 111 -21.05 34.15 -0.74
C LEU A 111 -20.74 35.65 -0.75
N THR A 112 -19.57 36.06 -1.28
CA THR A 112 -19.22 37.48 -1.41
C THR A 112 -19.96 38.16 -2.56
N LEU A 113 -20.17 37.45 -3.67
CA LEU A 113 -20.87 37.98 -4.85
C LEU A 113 -22.38 38.14 -4.61
N ASP A 114 -23.00 37.19 -3.91
CA ASP A 114 -24.45 37.23 -3.61
C ASP A 114 -24.81 38.37 -2.61
N ARG A 115 -23.86 38.75 -1.73
CA ARG A 115 -24.01 39.88 -0.80
C ARG A 115 -23.85 41.25 -1.46
N GLY A 116 -23.17 41.33 -2.61
CA GLY A 116 -22.90 42.58 -3.33
C GLY A 116 -24.01 43.04 -4.29
N GLY A 117 -24.98 42.16 -4.62
CA GLY A 117 -26.01 42.43 -5.63
C GLY A 117 -27.31 43.11 -5.14
N GLY A 118 -27.45 43.33 -3.83
CA GLY A 118 -28.66 43.91 -3.22
C GLY A 118 -28.61 45.43 -3.11
N GLY A 119 -28.59 46.16 -4.24
CA GLY A 119 -28.61 47.62 -4.24
C GLY A 119 -29.06 48.20 -5.58
N GLY A 120 -30.38 48.21 -5.80
CA GLY A 120 -31.04 48.83 -6.95
C GLY A 120 -32.52 49.00 -6.72
#